data_AF-A0AAV5VYR2-F1
#
_entry.id   AF-A0AAV5VYR2-F1
#
_cell.length_a   1.000
_cell.length_b   1.000
_cell.length_c   1.000
_cell.angle_alpha   90.00
_cell.angle_beta   90.00
_cell.angle_gamma   90.00
#
_symmetry.space_group_name_H-M   'P 1'
#
loop_
_entity.id
_entity.type
_entity.pdbx_description
1 polymer ?
#
loop_
_entity_poly.entity_id
_entity_poly.type
_entity_poly.pdbx_seq_one_letter_code
_entity_poly.pdbx_strand_id
1 'polypeptide(L)' 'CICAPGTSGEYCETVEDYCEFEGNRRCSNTGTCSNSNLTIRGFECSCEWEYRGADCEIHVGSMQGFLQIF' A
#
# COMPACT_ATOMS: atom_id res chain seq x y z
N CYS A 1 4.46 -15.65 22.04
CA CYS A 1 5.19 -14.57 21.34
C CYS A 1 4.53 -13.23 21.63
N ILE A 2 5.27 -12.12 21.51
CA ILE A 2 4.63 -10.80 21.29
C ILE A 2 4.55 -10.64 19.79
N CYS A 3 3.34 -10.53 19.25
CA CYS A 3 3.12 -10.42 17.81
C CYS A 3 3.32 -8.99 17.32
N ALA A 4 3.69 -8.88 16.04
CA ALA A 4 3.73 -7.60 15.37
C ALA A 4 2.31 -7.00 15.29
N PRO A 5 2.17 -5.67 15.20
CA PRO A 5 0.88 -5.04 14.95
C PRO A 5 0.18 -5.67 13.73
N GLY A 6 -1.11 -5.92 13.84
CA GLY A 6 -1.90 -6.57 12.79
C GLY A 6 -1.75 -8.09 12.67
N THR A 7 -0.97 -8.77 13.52
CA THR A 7 -0.83 -10.24 13.51
C THR A 7 -1.27 -10.93 14.80
N SER A 8 -1.68 -12.20 14.66
CA SER A 8 -2.23 -13.05 15.72
C SER A 8 -1.75 -14.51 15.57
N GLY A 9 -2.00 -15.34 16.59
CA GLY A 9 -1.65 -16.77 16.61
C GLY A 9 -0.59 -17.15 17.65
N GLU A 10 -0.33 -18.45 17.80
CA GLU A 10 0.68 -18.96 18.74
C GLU A 10 2.09 -18.54 18.30
N TYR A 11 2.30 -18.52 16.98
CA TYR A 11 3.55 -18.18 16.32
C TYR A 11 3.46 -16.88 15.51
N CYS A 12 2.39 -16.11 15.69
CA CYS A 12 2.10 -14.88 14.93
C CYS A 12 1.96 -15.12 13.42
N GLU A 13 1.43 -16.29 13.06
CA GLU A 13 1.28 -16.79 11.69
C GLU A 13 0.05 -16.22 10.96
N THR A 14 -0.90 -15.65 11.69
CA THR A 14 -2.14 -15.14 11.14
C THR A 14 -2.05 -13.63 11.00
N VAL A 15 -2.31 -13.12 9.80
CA VAL A 15 -2.38 -11.67 9.53
C VAL A 15 -3.86 -11.28 9.58
N GLU A 16 -4.23 -10.51 10.60
CA GLU A 16 -5.59 -10.01 10.81
C GLU A 16 -5.81 -8.68 10.09
N ASP A 17 -4.80 -7.81 10.14
CA ASP A 17 -4.80 -6.51 9.47
C ASP A 17 -3.52 -6.36 8.64
N TYR A 18 -3.67 -6.52 7.32
CA TYR A 18 -2.58 -6.39 6.37
C TYR A 18 -2.08 -4.95 6.25
N CYS A 19 -2.94 -3.96 6.48
CA CYS A 19 -2.54 -2.55 6.48
C CYS A 19 -1.69 -2.22 7.69
N GLU A 20 -2.07 -2.68 8.88
CA GLU A 20 -1.30 -2.47 10.11
C GLU A 20 0.02 -3.26 10.10
N PHE A 21 0.00 -4.48 9.54
CA PHE A 21 1.19 -5.32 9.43
C PHE A 21 2.23 -4.75 8.44
N GLU A 22 1.82 -4.48 7.20
CA GLU A 22 2.75 -4.09 6.11
C GLU A 22 2.21 -2.96 5.22
N GLY A 23 0.92 -2.93 4.92
CA GLY A 23 0.37 -2.09 3.86
C GLY A 23 0.55 -0.58 4.08
N ASN A 24 0.40 -0.08 5.30
CA ASN A 24 0.64 1.34 5.62
C ASN A 24 2.07 1.77 5.36
N ARG A 25 3.06 0.90 5.62
CA ARG A 25 4.47 1.17 5.32
C ARG A 25 4.75 1.16 3.82
N ARG A 26 3.88 0.48 3.07
CA ARG A 26 4.07 0.18 1.67
C ARG A 26 3.40 1.18 0.74
N CYS A 27 2.26 1.76 1.12
CA CYS A 27 1.55 2.78 0.34
C CYS A 27 2.22 4.18 0.35
N SER A 28 3.55 4.26 0.45
CA SER A 28 4.42 5.44 0.26
C SER A 28 4.01 6.80 0.87
N ASN A 29 3.21 6.85 1.95
CA ASN A 29 2.59 8.08 2.51
C ASN A 29 1.74 8.91 1.51
N THR A 30 1.76 8.57 0.23
CA THR A 30 1.06 9.21 -0.89
C THR A 30 -0.15 8.38 -1.33
N GLY A 31 -0.59 7.49 -0.44
CA GLY A 31 -1.76 6.65 -0.62
C GLY A 31 -2.33 6.16 0.70
N THR A 32 -3.59 5.77 0.65
CA THR A 32 -4.31 5.18 1.79
C THR A 32 -4.38 3.67 1.62
N CYS A 33 -4.01 2.91 2.65
CA CYS A 33 -4.13 1.46 2.64
C CYS A 33 -5.56 1.01 2.96
N SER A 34 -6.03 -0.02 2.26
CA SER A 34 -7.25 -0.76 2.60
C SER A 34 -7.00 -2.27 2.59
N ASN A 35 -7.52 -2.98 3.59
CA ASN A 35 -7.50 -4.44 3.60
C ASN A 35 -8.32 -4.96 2.40
N SER A 36 -7.74 -5.86 1.61
CA SER A 36 -8.32 -6.34 0.36
C SER A 36 -7.93 -7.80 0.12
N ASN A 37 -8.91 -8.69 0.26
CA ASN A 37 -8.74 -10.12 -0.01
C ASN A 37 -8.72 -10.45 -1.53
N LEU A 38 -8.97 -9.45 -2.38
CA LEU A 38 -8.90 -9.59 -3.83
C LEU A 38 -7.46 -9.61 -4.34
N THR A 39 -6.51 -9.13 -3.53
CA THR A 39 -5.09 -9.13 -3.87
C THR A 39 -4.39 -10.28 -3.16
N ILE A 40 -3.33 -10.83 -3.77
CA ILE A 40 -2.46 -11.81 -3.11
C ILE A 40 -1.73 -11.25 -1.88
N ARG A 41 -1.73 -9.92 -1.72
CA ARG A 41 -1.05 -9.21 -0.63
C ARG A 41 -1.94 -9.03 0.59
N GLY A 42 -3.25 -9.21 0.45
CA GLY A 42 -4.23 -8.96 1.51
C GLY A 42 -4.58 -7.47 1.73
N PHE A 43 -3.99 -6.56 0.95
CA PHE A 43 -4.28 -5.12 0.98
C PHE A 43 -4.11 -4.47 -0.39
N GLU A 44 -4.68 -3.29 -0.55
CA GLU A 44 -4.56 -2.43 -1.72
C GLU A 44 -4.26 -0.99 -1.30
N CYS A 45 -3.52 -0.26 -2.15
CA CYS A 45 -3.20 1.15 -1.93
C CYS A 45 -4.07 2.03 -2.84
N SER A 46 -4.83 2.95 -2.25
CA SER A 46 -5.51 4.02 -2.97
C SER A 46 -4.59 5.24 -3.06
N CYS A 47 -4.00 5.46 -4.25
CA CYS A 47 -3.02 6.52 -4.46
C CYS A 47 -3.64 7.90 -4.67
N GLU A 48 -2.91 8.94 -4.26
CA GLU A 48 -3.24 10.32 -4.60
C GLU A 48 -3.19 10.57 -6.12
N TRP A 49 -3.80 11.68 -6.58
CA TRP A 49 -4.02 11.96 -7.99
C TRP A 49 -2.74 12.01 -8.84
N GLU A 50 -1.59 12.36 -8.24
CA GLU A 50 -0.27 12.38 -8.89
C GLU A 50 0.56 11.11 -8.67
N TYR A 51 0.03 10.06 -8.02
CA TYR A 51 0.78 8.84 -7.73
C TYR A 51 0.10 7.60 -8.31
N ARG A 52 0.91 6.66 -8.79
CA ARG A 52 0.48 5.39 -9.39
C ARG A 52 1.44 4.28 -8.95
N GLY A 53 1.13 3.05 -9.36
CA GLY A 53 1.85 1.85 -8.93
C GLY A 53 1.10 1.11 -7.83
N ALA A 54 1.55 -0.10 -7.51
CA ALA A 54 0.91 -0.93 -6.49
C ALA A 54 1.17 -0.40 -5.06
N ASP A 55 2.22 0.41 -4.91
CA ASP A 55 2.71 0.97 -3.65
C ASP A 55 2.70 2.52 -3.69
N CYS A 56 2.01 3.11 -4.68
CA CYS A 56 1.99 4.56 -4.94
C CYS A 56 3.39 5.18 -5.14
N GLU A 57 4.32 4.40 -5.68
CA GLU A 57 5.74 4.73 -5.84
C GLU A 57 6.04 5.57 -7.10
N ILE A 58 5.10 5.62 -8.05
CA ILE A 58 5.29 6.28 -9.35
C ILE A 58 4.62 7.66 -9.32
N HIS A 59 5.40 8.73 -9.28
CA HIS A 59 4.89 10.08 -9.42
C HIS A 59 4.56 10.41 -10.89
N VAL A 60 3.30 10.63 -11.23
CA VAL A 60 2.81 10.99 -12.56
C VAL A 60 3.44 12.29 -13.07
N GLY A 61 3.76 13.25 -12.20
CA GLY A 61 4.48 14.47 -12.58
C GLY A 61 5.93 14.23 -13.04
N SER A 62 6.52 13.06 -12.77
CA SER A 62 7.78 12.66 -13.41
C SER A 62 7.60 12.24 -14.87
N MET A 63 6.36 12.01 -15.30
CA MET A 63 5.96 11.81 -16.70
C MET A 63 5.53 13.13 -17.38
N GLN A 64 5.58 14.27 -16.67
CA GLN A 64 5.25 15.61 -17.17
C GLN A 64 6.30 16.20 -18.13
N GLY A 65 7.15 15.36 -18.73
CA GLY A 65 8.05 15.74 -19.81
C GLY A 65 7.42 15.71 -21.20
N PHE A 66 6.20 15.16 -21.37
CA PHE A 66 5.60 14.95 -22.69
C PHE A 66 4.24 15.63 -22.92
N LEU A 67 3.68 16.35 -21.95
CA LEU A 67 2.39 17.04 -22.10
C LEU A 67 2.49 18.54 -21.79
N GLN A 68 3.34 19.23 -22.55
CA GLN A 68 3.32 20.69 -22.73
C GLN A 68 3.39 20.97 -24.23
N ILE A 69 2.36 20.58 -24.98
CA ILE A 69 2.09 21.11 -26.32
C ILE A 69 0.60 21.41 -26.41
N PHE A 70 0.19 22.47 -25.71
CA PHE A 70 -0.84 23.37 -26.24
C PHE A 70 -0.11 24.49 -26.98
#